data_AF-A0A0T9PN65-F1
#
_entry.id   AF-A0A0T9PN65-F1
#
_cell.length_a   1.000
_cell.length_b   1.000
_cell.length_c   1.000
_cell.angle_alpha   90.00
_cell.angle_beta   90.00
_cell.angle_gamma   90.00
#
_symmetry.space_group_name_H-M   'P 1'
#
loop_
_entity.id
_entity.type
_entity.pdbx_description
1 polymer ?
#
loop_
_entity_poly.entity_id
_entity_poly.type
_entity_poly.pdbx_seq_one_letter_code
_entity_poly.pdbx_strand_id
1 'polypeptide(L)' 'MAGYEVLSHGHLMIAGETTEVFLQQDKLQAARLVQPWLVKMHTELGLPRCKTEEQLFALMRQRETEEV' A
#
# COMPACT_ATOMS: atom_id res chain seq x y z
N MET A 1 -7.54 -15.75 5.14
CA MET A 1 -7.05 -14.50 4.54
C MET A 1 -7.55 -13.36 5.42
N ALA A 2 -6.70 -12.38 5.74
CA ALA A 2 -7.09 -11.27 6.60
C ALA A 2 -7.62 -10.12 5.73
N GLY A 3 -8.94 -9.92 5.78
CA GLY A 3 -9.60 -8.80 5.12
C GLY A 3 -9.49 -7.52 5.96
N TYR A 4 -9.66 -6.38 5.30
CA TYR A 4 -9.75 -5.08 5.96
C TYR A 4 -11.10 -4.44 5.65
N GLU A 5 -11.64 -3.75 6.65
CA GLU A 5 -12.88 -2.98 6.54
C GLU A 5 -12.59 -1.54 6.96
N VAL A 6 -12.96 -0.59 6.10
CA VAL A 6 -12.82 0.84 6.35
C VAL A 6 -14.19 1.40 6.65
N LEU A 7 -14.33 1.97 7.84
CA LEU A 7 -15.56 2.60 8.32
C LEU A 7 -15.37 4.11 8.37
N SER A 8 -16.40 4.86 7.97
CA SER A 8 -16.47 6.31 8.14
C SER A 8 -17.86 6.68 8.66
N HIS A 9 -17.92 7.39 9.79
CA HIS A 9 -19.18 7.82 10.42
C HIS A 9 -20.20 6.68 10.63
N GLY A 10 -19.74 5.46 10.93
CA GLY A 10 -20.61 4.30 11.14
C GLY A 10 -21.08 3.60 9.85
N HIS A 11 -20.62 4.04 8.68
CA HIS A 11 -20.89 3.41 7.39
C HIS A 11 -19.66 2.70 6.84
N LEU A 12 -19.86 1.51 6.28
CA LEU A 12 -18.82 0.75 5.57
C LEU A 12 -18.51 1.43 4.23
N MET A 13 -17.26 1.84 4.06
CA MET A 13 -16.77 2.52 2.85
C MET A 13 -16.10 1.54 1.88
N ILE A 14 -15.27 0.64 2.43
CA ILE A 14 -14.57 -0.42 1.69
C ILE A 14 -14.52 -1.66 2.58
N ALA A 15 -14.72 -2.83 1.99
CA ALA A 15 -14.29 -4.11 2.53
C ALA A 15 -13.58 -4.90 1.43
N GLY A 16 -12.55 -5.66 1.78
CA GLY A 16 -11.86 -6.52 0.83
C GLY A 16 -10.52 -7.02 1.34
N GLU A 17 -9.74 -7.61 0.44
CA GLU A 17 -8.38 -8.02 0.77
C GLU A 17 -7.51 -6.80 1.07
N THR A 18 -6.56 -6.97 2.01
CA THR A 18 -5.60 -5.92 2.44
C THR A 18 -5.06 -5.13 1.25
N THR A 19 -4.70 -5.86 0.20
CA THR A 19 -4.09 -5.35 -1.00
C THR A 19 -5.04 -4.51 -1.84
N GLU A 20 -6.32 -4.84 -1.87
CA GLU A 20 -7.32 -4.13 -2.68
C GLU A 20 -7.79 -2.87 -1.96
N VAL A 21 -7.97 -2.96 -0.64
CA VAL A 21 -8.39 -1.83 0.21
C VAL A 21 -7.35 -0.72 0.16
N PHE A 22 -6.07 -1.05 0.36
CA PHE A 22 -5.04 -0.03 0.40
C PHE A 22 -4.69 0.57 -0.97
N LEU A 23 -5.04 -0.07 -2.08
CA LEU A 23 -4.85 0.51 -3.42
C LEU A 23 -5.89 1.60 -3.75
N GLN A 24 -7.02 1.65 -3.04
CA GLN A 24 -8.11 2.58 -3.30
C GLN A 24 -7.90 3.92 -2.58
N GLN A 25 -6.91 4.70 -3.03
CA GLN A 25 -6.52 5.97 -2.41
C GLN A 25 -7.69 6.94 -2.21
N ASP A 26 -8.52 7.15 -3.24
CA ASP A 26 -9.64 8.11 -3.18
C ASP A 26 -10.63 7.76 -2.08
N LYS A 27 -10.91 6.47 -1.89
CA LYS A 27 -11.85 6.01 -0.86
C LYS A 27 -11.25 6.05 0.54
N LEU A 28 -9.95 5.80 0.67
CA LEU A 28 -9.24 6.05 1.94
C LEU A 28 -9.29 7.53 2.30
N GLN A 29 -9.02 8.42 1.35
CA GLN A 29 -9.10 9.87 1.56
C GLN A 29 -10.52 10.32 1.93
N ALA A 30 -11.55 9.77 1.30
CA ALA A 30 -12.95 10.03 1.65
C ALA A 30 -13.29 9.58 3.09
N ALA A 31 -12.62 8.52 3.58
CA ALA A 31 -12.68 8.08 4.97
C ALA A 31 -11.73 8.87 5.92
N ARG A 32 -11.07 9.93 5.42
CA ARG A 32 -10.02 10.70 6.11
C ARG A 32 -8.82 9.87 6.55
N LEU A 33 -8.57 8.76 5.85
CA LEU A 33 -7.41 7.91 6.03
C LEU A 33 -6.33 8.24 5.00
N VAL A 34 -5.09 7.97 5.38
CA VAL A 34 -3.94 8.08 4.49
C VAL A 34 -3.51 6.70 4.01
N GLN A 35 -3.17 6.60 2.73
CA GLN A 35 -2.62 5.37 2.17
C GLN A 35 -1.24 5.08 2.78
N PRO A 36 -0.95 3.83 3.19
CA PRO A 36 0.37 3.44 3.67
C PRO A 36 1.47 3.79 2.68
N TRP A 37 2.58 4.33 3.16
CA TRP A 37 3.64 4.85 2.30
C TRP A 37 4.30 3.77 1.43
N LEU A 38 4.42 2.52 1.90
CA LEU A 38 4.92 1.39 1.08
C LEU A 38 4.01 1.11 -0.13
N VAL A 39 2.70 1.30 0.02
CA VAL A 39 1.74 1.16 -1.09
C VAL A 39 1.87 2.33 -2.07
N LYS A 40 2.12 3.55 -1.56
CA LYS A 40 2.45 4.71 -2.39
C LYS A 40 3.71 4.47 -3.22
N MET A 41 4.77 3.93 -2.61
CA MET A 41 6.01 3.61 -3.34
C MET A 41 5.77 2.66 -4.51
N HIS A 42 4.92 1.64 -4.34
CA HIS A 42 4.55 0.73 -5.42
C HIS A 42 3.72 1.44 -6.52
N THR A 43 2.72 2.23 -6.12
CA THR A 43 1.76 2.85 -7.06
C THR A 43 2.32 4.06 -7.81
N GLU A 44 3.11 4.89 -7.15
CA GLU A 44 3.67 6.13 -7.72
C GLU A 44 5.02 5.92 -8.41
N LEU A 45 5.87 5.03 -7.88
CA LEU A 45 7.23 4.81 -8.40
C LEU A 45 7.38 3.49 -9.19
N GLY A 46 6.30 2.72 -9.32
CA GLY A 46 6.33 1.41 -10.01
C GLY A 46 7.22 0.37 -9.34
N LEU A 47 7.57 0.57 -8.06
CA LEU A 47 8.43 -0.35 -7.31
C LEU A 47 7.71 -1.66 -7.02
N PRO A 48 8.39 -2.78 -6.76
CA PRO A 48 7.72 -4.02 -6.36
C PRO A 48 6.89 -3.84 -5.09
N ARG A 49 5.84 -4.65 -4.96
CA ARG A 49 4.93 -4.57 -3.82
C ARG A 49 5.57 -5.10 -2.55
N CYS A 50 6.17 -4.21 -1.76
CA CYS A 50 6.79 -4.54 -0.48
C CYS A 50 5.79 -4.50 0.67
N LYS A 51 5.84 -5.50 1.55
CA LYS A 51 5.04 -5.53 2.80
C LYS A 51 5.77 -4.90 3.98
N THR A 52 7.10 -4.83 3.92
CA THR A 52 7.95 -4.27 4.97
C THR A 52 9.06 -3.39 4.39
N GLU A 53 9.65 -2.57 5.26
CA GLU A 53 10.81 -1.72 4.92
C GLU A 53 12.02 -2.55 4.50
N GLU A 54 12.28 -3.67 5.17
CA GLU A 54 13.44 -4.52 4.89
C GLU A 54 13.36 -5.10 3.47
N GLN A 55 12.16 -5.48 3.02
CA GLN A 55 11.94 -5.94 1.65
C GLN A 55 12.22 -4.83 0.63
N LEU A 56 11.77 -3.61 0.91
CA LEU A 56 12.04 -2.46 0.05
C LEU A 56 13.54 -2.19 -0.03
N PHE A 57 14.24 -2.11 1.11
CA PHE A 57 15.67 -1.84 1.12
C PHE A 57 16.50 -2.97 0.50
N ALA A 58 16.08 -4.24 0.65
CA ALA A 58 16.73 -5.34 -0.03
C ALA A 58 16.63 -5.22 -1.55
N LEU A 59 15.47 -4.83 -2.08
CA LEU A 59 15.27 -4.58 -3.51
C LEU A 59 16.08 -3.38 -4.01
N MET A 60 16.14 -2.29 -3.25
CA MET A 60 16.95 -1.13 -3.61
C MET A 60 18.44 -1.51 -3.73
N ARG A 61 18.97 -2.25 -2.74
CA ARG A 61 20.36 -2.74 -2.78
C ARG A 61 20.64 -3.69 -3.95
N GLN A 62 19.69 -4.56 -4.30
CA GLN A 62 19.83 -5.45 -5.46
C GLN A 62 19.94 -4.64 -6.76
N ARG A 63 19.05 -3.65 -6.95
CA ARG A 63 19.07 -2.78 -8.14
C ARG A 63 20.35 -1.96 -8.27
N GLU A 64 20.86 -1.44 -7.16
CA GLU A 64 22.16 -0.74 -7.14
C GLU A 64 23.34 -1.65 -7.54
N THR A 65 23.23 -2.96 -7.30
CA THR A 65 24.30 -3.92 -7.64
C THR A 65 24.21 -4.39 -9.10
N GLU A 66 23.03 -4.30 -9.73
CA GLU A 66 22.79 -4.69 -11.13
C GLU A 66 23.14 -3.58 -12.14
N GLU A 67 23.24 -2.33 -11.69
CA GLU A 67 23.62 -1.17 -12.52
C GLU A 67 25.14 -0.89 -12.54
N VAL A 68 25.99 -1.79 -12.00
CA VAL A 68 27.47 -1.69 -11.97
C VAL A 68 28.13 -2.66 -12.95
#